data_AF-A0A485AFX0-F1
#
_entry.id   AF-A0A485AFX0-F1
#
_cell.length_a   1.000
_cell.length_b   1.000
_cell.length_c   1.000
_cell.angle_alpha   90.00
_cell.angle_beta   90.00
_cell.angle_gamma   90.00
#
_symmetry.space_group_name_H-M   'P 1'
#
loop_
_entity.id
_entity.type
_entity.pdbx_description
1 polymer ?
#
loop_
_entity_poly.entity_id
_entity_poly.type
_entity_poly.pdbx_seq_one_letter_code
_entity_poly.pdbx_strand_id
1 'polypeptide(L)'
;MWMWPEMSLNYVFAWRAMRAIRCLRILKLLRFMPSLNIFWAAIVSARHQLILFYSFIAIVMVIFGSLMYLIEGPQYGFTTLNASVYWAIVTITTVGYGDITPHTPIGRILASVLILIGYSIIAIPTGLSPRI
;
A
#
# COMPACT_ATOMS: atom_id res chain seq x y z
N MET A 1 45.63 31.90 16.24
CA MET A 1 44.61 30.90 16.64
C MET A 1 43.63 30.69 15.47
N TRP A 2 44.12 30.11 14.37
CA TRP A 2 43.45 30.08 13.06
C TRP A 2 43.91 28.83 12.27
N MET A 3 43.89 27.65 12.91
CA MET A 3 44.50 26.44 12.33
C MET A 3 43.53 25.27 12.09
N TRP A 4 42.20 25.42 12.28
CA TRP A 4 41.27 24.28 12.14
C TRP A 4 39.86 24.64 11.64
N PRO A 5 39.67 25.31 10.48
CA PRO A 5 38.32 25.53 9.91
C PRO A 5 37.61 24.21 9.56
N GLU A 6 38.37 23.23 9.08
CA GLU A 6 37.95 21.90 8.61
C GLU A 6 37.31 21.04 9.73
N MET A 7 37.78 21.18 10.98
CA MET A 7 37.23 20.39 12.09
C MET A 7 35.85 20.88 12.52
N SER A 8 35.53 22.16 12.33
CA SER A 8 34.25 22.74 12.78
C SER A 8 33.03 22.15 12.05
N LEU A 9 33.16 21.85 10.75
CA LEU A 9 32.09 21.25 9.94
C LEU A 9 31.77 19.83 10.41
N ASN A 10 32.79 19.01 10.67
CA ASN A 10 32.61 17.63 11.13
C ASN A 10 31.91 17.55 12.50
N TYR A 11 32.21 18.47 13.43
CA TYR A 11 31.52 18.54 14.72
C TYR A 11 30.04 18.95 14.57
N VAL A 12 29.71 19.85 13.64
CA VAL A 12 28.31 20.24 13.36
C VAL A 12 27.53 19.09 12.71
N PHE A 13 28.14 18.34 11.78
CA PHE A 13 27.54 17.14 11.20
C PHE A 13 27.33 16.04 12.25
N ALA A 14 28.32 15.78 13.11
CA ALA A 14 28.19 14.85 14.23
C ALA A 14 27.09 15.28 15.21
N TRP A 15 26.97 16.58 15.52
CA TRP A 15 25.89 17.11 16.36
C TRP A 15 24.50 16.96 15.74
N ARG A 16 24.38 17.12 14.41
CA ARG A 16 23.14 16.86 13.66
C ARG A 16 22.81 15.36 13.64
N ALA A 17 23.81 14.49 13.47
CA ALA A 17 23.65 13.03 13.52
C ALA A 17 23.20 12.55 14.91
N MET A 18 23.70 13.17 16.00
CA MET A 18 23.20 12.87 17.35
C MET A 18 21.72 13.19 17.56
N ARG A 19 21.10 14.04 16.73
CA ARG A 19 19.64 14.23 16.76
C ARG A 19 18.89 12.99 16.24
N ALA A 20 19.52 12.15 15.42
CA ALA A 20 18.96 10.87 14.98
C ALA A 20 18.85 9.84 16.10
N ILE A 21 19.56 10.01 17.23
CA ILE A 21 19.37 9.22 18.46
C ILE A 21 17.91 9.34 18.95
N ARG A 22 17.19 10.42 18.59
CA ARG A 22 15.75 10.54 18.89
C ARG A 22 14.91 9.48 18.17
N CYS A 23 15.37 8.92 17.04
CA CYS A 23 14.74 7.78 16.41
C CYS A 23 14.78 6.53 17.31
N LEU A 24 15.76 6.38 18.21
CA LEU A 24 15.75 5.31 19.22
C LEU A 24 14.55 5.42 20.18
N ARG A 25 13.83 6.55 20.22
CA ARG A 25 12.54 6.61 20.91
C ARG A 25 11.51 5.64 20.32
N ILE A 26 11.65 5.21 19.07
CA ILE A 26 10.86 4.12 18.47
C ILE A 26 11.00 2.83 19.30
N LEU A 27 12.14 2.59 19.95
CA LEU A 27 12.36 1.44 20.84
C LEU A 27 11.49 1.49 22.10
N LYS A 28 10.89 2.63 22.46
CA LYS A 28 9.87 2.69 23.51
C LYS A 28 8.60 1.92 23.13
N LEU A 29 8.37 1.65 21.83
CA LEU A 29 7.31 0.75 21.37
C LEU A 29 7.52 -0.69 21.87
N LEU A 30 8.76 -1.09 22.21
CA LEU A 30 9.03 -2.39 22.83
C LEU A 30 8.31 -2.55 24.19
N ARG A 31 8.03 -1.43 24.89
CA ARG A 31 7.25 -1.47 26.13
C ARG A 31 5.77 -1.84 25.89
N PHE A 32 5.28 -1.69 24.66
CA PHE A 32 3.95 -2.14 24.22
C PHE A 32 3.95 -3.57 23.67
N MET A 33 5.08 -4.29 23.69
CA MET A 33 5.16 -5.68 23.25
C MET A 33 4.14 -6.64 23.89
N PRO A 34 3.74 -6.50 25.17
CA PRO A 34 2.65 -7.31 25.73
C PRO A 34 1.34 -7.15 24.94
N SER A 35 1.04 -5.95 24.47
CA SER A 35 -0.14 -5.65 23.64
C SER A 35 0.04 -6.10 22.18
N LEU A 36 1.27 -6.10 21.66
CA LEU A 36 1.57 -6.64 20.32
C LEU A 36 1.37 -8.15 20.24
N ASN A 37 1.58 -8.89 21.34
CA ASN A 37 1.35 -10.34 21.35
C ASN A 37 -0.13 -10.69 21.17
N ILE A 38 -1.04 -9.91 21.75
CA ILE A 38 -2.49 -10.08 21.58
C ILE A 38 -2.89 -9.78 20.14
N PHE A 39 -2.37 -8.69 19.58
CA PHE A 39 -2.57 -8.33 18.17
C PHE A 39 -2.01 -9.39 17.21
N TRP A 40 -0.82 -9.92 17.49
CA TRP A 40 -0.20 -10.97 16.70
C TRP A 40 -1.00 -12.27 16.75
N ALA A 41 -1.47 -12.68 17.94
CA ALA A 41 -2.34 -13.84 18.09
C ALA A 41 -3.65 -13.67 17.31
N ALA A 42 -4.24 -12.47 17.31
CA ALA A 42 -5.42 -12.15 16.52
C ALA A 42 -5.15 -12.30 15.01
N ILE A 43 -4.05 -11.74 14.49
CA ILE A 43 -3.65 -11.92 13.07
C ILE A 43 -3.47 -13.38 12.72
N VAL A 44 -2.73 -14.14 13.53
CA VAL A 44 -2.45 -15.55 13.27
C VAL A 44 -3.75 -16.37 13.31
N SER A 45 -4.69 -16.04 14.18
CA SER A 45 -6.01 -16.67 14.23
C SER A 45 -6.85 -16.38 12.97
N ALA A 46 -6.77 -15.16 12.44
CA ALA A 46 -7.48 -14.73 11.23
C ALA A 46 -6.72 -15.04 9.92
N ARG A 47 -5.51 -15.61 9.99
CA ARG A 47 -4.60 -15.76 8.81
C ARG A 47 -5.26 -16.41 7.60
N HIS A 48 -6.07 -17.45 7.81
CA HIS A 48 -6.71 -18.17 6.71
C HIS A 48 -7.76 -17.30 6.02
N GLN A 49 -8.55 -16.57 6.80
CA GLN A 49 -9.54 -15.64 6.29
C GLN A 49 -8.88 -14.45 5.56
N LEU A 50 -7.78 -13.92 6.11
CA LEU A 50 -7.00 -12.87 5.47
C LEU A 50 -6.39 -13.33 4.14
N ILE A 51 -5.82 -14.55 4.09
CA ILE A 51 -5.26 -15.11 2.85
C ILE A 51 -6.36 -15.21 1.78
N LEU A 52 -7.51 -15.81 2.10
CA LEU A 52 -8.62 -15.92 1.16
C LEU A 52 -9.11 -14.56 0.66
N PHE A 53 -9.22 -13.58 1.56
CA PHE A 53 -9.61 -12.22 1.24
C PHE A 53 -8.63 -11.54 0.27
N TYR A 54 -7.33 -11.56 0.57
CA TYR A 54 -6.32 -10.97 -0.31
C TYR A 54 -6.17 -11.72 -1.64
N SER A 55 -6.33 -13.05 -1.64
CA SER A 55 -6.37 -13.84 -2.88
C SER A 55 -7.57 -13.46 -3.75
N PHE A 56 -8.75 -13.27 -3.17
CA PHE A 56 -9.93 -12.80 -3.91
C PHE A 56 -9.70 -11.42 -4.55
N ILE A 57 -9.14 -10.47 -3.78
CA ILE A 57 -8.81 -9.14 -4.29
C ILE A 57 -7.82 -9.23 -5.46
N ALA A 58 -6.77 -10.05 -5.32
CA ALA A 58 -5.76 -10.23 -6.36
C ALA A 58 -6.38 -10.76 -7.66
N ILE A 59 -7.30 -11.72 -7.57
CA ILE A 59 -8.03 -12.26 -8.73
C ILE A 59 -8.87 -11.16 -9.40
N VAL A 60 -9.61 -10.35 -8.63
CA VAL A 60 -10.39 -9.23 -9.16
C VAL A 60 -9.49 -8.22 -9.89
N MET A 61 -8.35 -7.84 -9.30
CA MET A 61 -7.40 -6.92 -9.93
C MET A 61 -6.88 -7.46 -11.26
N VAL A 62 -6.55 -8.76 -11.33
CA VAL A 62 -6.08 -9.39 -12.57
C VAL A 62 -7.17 -9.41 -13.64
N ILE A 63 -8.41 -9.74 -13.28
CA ILE A 63 -9.55 -9.76 -14.22
C ILE A 63 -9.80 -8.36 -14.79
N PHE A 64 -9.97 -7.35 -13.92
CA PHE A 64 -10.24 -5.98 -14.37
C PHE A 64 -9.05 -5.38 -15.13
N GLY A 65 -7.82 -5.64 -14.68
CA GLY A 65 -6.62 -5.24 -15.41
C GLY A 65 -6.56 -5.86 -16.81
N SER A 66 -6.89 -7.15 -16.94
CA SER A 66 -6.94 -7.84 -18.24
C SER A 66 -8.02 -7.27 -19.17
N LEU A 67 -9.21 -6.97 -18.63
CA LEU A 67 -10.28 -6.34 -19.40
C LEU A 67 -9.87 -4.96 -19.92
N MET A 68 -9.24 -4.15 -19.07
CA MET A 68 -8.77 -2.82 -19.46
C MET A 68 -7.67 -2.87 -20.52
N TYR A 69 -6.76 -3.85 -20.42
CA TYR A 69 -5.74 -4.10 -21.44
C TYR A 69 -6.37 -4.32 -22.82
N LEU A 70 -7.48 -5.07 -22.88
CA LEU A 70 -8.18 -5.37 -24.14
C LEU A 70 -9.02 -4.21 -24.66
N ILE A 71 -9.61 -3.40 -23.78
CA ILE A 71 -10.58 -2.36 -24.16
C ILE A 71 -9.91 -1.02 -24.51
N GLU A 72 -8.96 -0.57 -23.69
CA GLU A 72 -8.27 0.72 -23.90
C GLU A 72 -7.05 0.54 -24.81
N GLY A 73 -6.34 -0.58 -24.68
CA GLY A 73 -5.14 -0.87 -25.45
C GLY A 73 -3.96 0.10 -25.21
N PRO A 74 -2.90 -0.01 -26.02
CA PRO A 74 -1.63 0.69 -25.78
C PRO A 74 -1.72 2.22 -25.87
N GLN A 75 -2.71 2.75 -26.60
CA GLN A 75 -2.87 4.19 -26.85
C GLN A 75 -3.08 4.99 -25.57
N TYR A 76 -3.66 4.37 -24.53
CA TYR A 76 -4.01 5.00 -23.27
C TYR A 76 -3.14 4.53 -22.09
N GLY A 77 -1.95 3.98 -22.37
CA GLY A 77 -1.00 3.53 -21.35
C GLY A 77 -1.19 2.08 -20.90
N PHE A 78 -2.24 1.39 -21.35
CA PHE A 78 -2.46 -0.04 -21.13
C PHE A 78 -1.61 -0.89 -22.10
N THR A 79 -0.28 -0.70 -22.05
CA THR A 79 0.68 -1.30 -22.99
C THR A 79 1.01 -2.76 -22.69
N THR A 80 0.93 -3.15 -21.43
CA THR A 80 1.19 -4.52 -20.96
C THR A 80 0.14 -4.94 -19.95
N LEU A 81 -0.02 -6.26 -19.77
CA LEU A 81 -0.89 -6.80 -18.73
C LEU A 81 -0.49 -6.30 -17.35
N ASN A 82 0.81 -6.26 -17.06
CA ASN A 82 1.34 -5.81 -15.76
C ASN A 82 1.00 -4.34 -15.49
N ALA A 83 1.12 -3.46 -16.48
CA ALA A 83 0.73 -2.04 -16.35
C ALA A 83 -0.78 -1.90 -16.08
N SER A 84 -1.59 -2.76 -16.70
CA SER A 84 -3.06 -2.74 -16.55
C SER A 84 -3.49 -3.28 -15.19
N VAL A 85 -2.82 -4.31 -14.67
CA VAL A 85 -3.02 -4.81 -13.30
C VAL A 85 -2.54 -3.78 -12.27
N TYR A 86 -1.42 -3.11 -12.52
CA TYR A 86 -0.97 -1.98 -11.70
C TYR A 86 -2.02 -0.87 -11.61
N TRP A 87 -2.64 -0.49 -12.74
CA TRP A 87 -3.77 0.44 -12.73
C TRP A 87 -4.92 -0.05 -11.84
N ALA A 88 -5.28 -1.33 -11.93
CA ALA A 88 -6.34 -1.91 -11.10
C ALA A 88 -5.99 -1.87 -9.60
N ILE A 89 -4.72 -2.13 -9.25
CA ILE A 89 -4.20 -2.03 -7.87
C ILE A 89 -4.33 -0.60 -7.37
N VAL A 90 -3.81 0.40 -8.10
CA VAL A 90 -3.83 1.81 -7.70
C VAL A 90 -5.26 2.34 -7.57
N THR A 91 -6.17 1.86 -8.41
CA THR A 91 -7.58 2.24 -8.40
C THR A 91 -8.33 1.63 -7.21
N ILE A 92 -8.23 0.33 -7.00
CA ILE A 92 -8.98 -0.36 -5.93
C ILE A 92 -8.44 -0.03 -4.53
N THR A 93 -7.14 0.28 -4.43
CA THR A 93 -6.52 0.79 -3.20
C THR A 93 -6.79 2.28 -2.96
N THR A 94 -7.54 2.93 -3.85
CA THR A 94 -7.91 4.36 -3.77
C THR A 94 -6.72 5.33 -3.80
N VAL A 95 -5.52 4.86 -4.19
CA VAL A 95 -4.33 5.71 -4.33
C VAL A 95 -4.49 6.67 -5.51
N GLY A 96 -4.93 6.15 -6.66
CA GLY A 96 -5.34 6.96 -7.80
C GLY A 96 -4.29 7.93 -8.34
N TYR A 97 -3.07 7.46 -8.66
CA TYR A 97 -1.99 8.32 -9.18
C TYR A 97 -2.37 9.11 -10.44
N GLY A 98 -3.25 8.57 -11.27
CA GLY A 98 -3.71 9.22 -12.51
C GLY A 98 -2.72 9.17 -13.67
N ASP A 99 -1.67 8.35 -13.55
CA ASP A 99 -0.67 8.07 -14.59
C ASP A 99 -1.24 7.23 -15.75
N ILE A 100 -2.14 6.31 -15.45
CA ILE A 100 -2.92 5.53 -16.42
C ILE A 100 -4.40 5.71 -16.10
N THR A 101 -5.23 6.02 -17.10
CA THR A 101 -6.67 6.24 -16.88
C THR A 101 -7.53 5.74 -18.04
N PRO A 102 -8.74 5.25 -17.79
CA PRO A 102 -9.69 4.87 -18.84
C PRO A 102 -10.18 6.09 -19.64
N HIS A 103 -10.06 6.05 -20.95
CA HIS A 103 -10.58 7.09 -21.84
C HIS A 103 -11.85 6.66 -22.57
N THR A 104 -12.02 5.37 -22.83
CA THR A 104 -13.21 4.85 -23.51
C THR A 104 -14.44 4.87 -22.60
N PRO A 105 -15.66 5.04 -23.15
CA PRO A 105 -16.89 4.96 -22.35
C PRO A 105 -17.03 3.62 -21.62
N ILE A 106 -16.65 2.52 -22.26
CA ILE A 106 -16.72 1.16 -21.68
C ILE A 106 -15.69 1.02 -20.55
N GLY A 107 -14.45 1.46 -20.75
CA GLY A 107 -13.41 1.44 -19.72
C GLY A 107 -13.80 2.27 -18.49
N ARG A 108 -14.48 3.40 -18.67
CA ARG A 108 -14.98 4.23 -17.56
C ARG A 108 -16.09 3.54 -16.77
N ILE A 109 -16.96 2.79 -17.44
CA ILE A 109 -17.99 1.97 -16.76
C ILE A 109 -17.30 0.89 -15.92
N LEU A 110 -16.34 0.16 -16.50
CA LEU A 110 -15.60 -0.88 -15.78
C LEU A 110 -14.81 -0.31 -14.59
N ALA A 111 -14.17 0.84 -14.76
CA ALA A 111 -13.48 1.53 -13.68
C ALA A 111 -14.44 1.92 -12.55
N SER A 112 -15.63 2.39 -12.89
CA SER A 112 -16.66 2.74 -11.89
C SER A 112 -17.08 1.50 -11.09
N VAL A 113 -17.30 0.37 -11.76
CA VAL A 113 -17.61 -0.91 -11.09
C VAL A 113 -16.46 -1.35 -10.18
N LEU A 114 -15.21 -1.26 -10.65
CA LEU A 114 -14.03 -1.62 -9.85
C LEU A 114 -13.92 -0.77 -8.59
N ILE A 115 -14.20 0.53 -8.67
CA ILE A 115 -14.19 1.44 -7.51
C ILE A 115 -15.25 1.03 -6.49
N LEU A 116 -16.48 0.69 -6.92
CA LEU A 116 -17.55 0.23 -6.02
C LEU A 116 -17.19 -1.11 -5.33
N ILE A 117 -16.56 -2.02 -6.06
CA ILE A 117 -16.03 -3.27 -5.49
C ILE A 117 -14.96 -2.96 -4.44
N GLY A 118 -14.01 -2.07 -4.76
CA GLY A 118 -12.98 -1.62 -3.83
C GLY A 118 -13.53 -1.04 -2.54
N TYR A 119 -14.58 -0.22 -2.63
CA TYR A 119 -15.24 0.31 -1.44
C TYR A 119 -15.88 -0.79 -0.57
N SER A 120 -16.50 -1.79 -1.20
CA SER A 120 -17.13 -2.91 -0.51
C SER A 120 -16.12 -3.81 0.22
N ILE A 121 -14.92 -3.95 -0.33
CA ILE A 121 -13.83 -4.75 0.22
C ILE A 121 -13.36 -4.24 1.60
N ILE A 122 -13.45 -2.93 1.86
CA ILE A 122 -13.03 -2.33 3.13
C ILE A 122 -13.87 -2.85 4.32
N ALA A 123 -15.12 -3.27 4.09
CA ALA A 123 -16.02 -3.76 5.13
C ALA A 123 -15.77 -5.23 5.55
N ILE A 124 -14.99 -5.99 4.77
CA ILE A 124 -14.82 -7.43 4.97
C ILE A 124 -13.84 -7.76 6.13
N PRO A 125 -12.67 -7.11 6.27
CA PRO A 125 -11.76 -7.36 7.38
C PRO A 125 -12.38 -7.07 8.76
N THR A 126 -13.29 -6.10 8.84
CA THR A 126 -14.03 -5.73 10.05
C THR A 126 -15.09 -6.76 10.43
N GLY A 127 -15.73 -7.42 9.45
CA GLY A 127 -16.67 -8.51 9.69
C GLY A 127 -16.01 -9.84 10.10
N LEU A 128 -14.74 -10.04 9.73
CA LEU A 128 -13.95 -11.24 10.01
C LEU A 128 -13.29 -11.24 11.40
N SER A 129 -13.77 -10.43 12.34
CA SER A 129 -13.24 -10.42 13.70
C SER A 129 -13.35 -11.82 14.30
N PRO A 130 -12.23 -12.44 14.75
CA PRO A 130 -12.29 -13.67 15.52
C PRO A 130 -13.22 -13.43 16.71
N ARG A 131 -14.29 -14.21 16.84
CA ARG A 131 -15.08 -14.21 18.08
C ARG A 131 -14.15 -14.70 19.20
N ILE A 132 -13.61 -13.76 19.98
CA ILE A 132 -12.91 -14.03 21.24
C ILE A 132 -13.98 -14.06 22.34
#